data_AF-A0A1Q6U4Z4-F1
#
_entry.id   AF-A0A1Q6U4Z4-F1
#
_cell.length_a   1.000
_cell.length_b   1.000
_cell.length_c   1.000
_cell.angle_alpha   90.00
_cell.angle_beta   90.00
_cell.angle_gamma   90.00
#
_symmetry.space_group_name_H-M   'P 1'
#
loop_
_entity.id
_entity.type
_entity.pdbx_description
1 polymer ?
#
loop_
_entity_poly.entity_id
_entity_poly.type
_entity_poly.pdbx_seq_one_letter_code
_entity_poly.pdbx_strand_id
1 'polypeptide(L)'
;MDRKNLNKMICVTMLVVAFQLPAFSAKKTQELIEMPKTYPAKYSAQYVKQITPMYKDVGKDEIIYVALDMLRGTNGEFSRNAILGKNLSGKPVKIEFRDLGAINSEYAEFDALGWKKKNQLYIYINPRHKDAPPGALAALLSHEALHQDEYNSLAEETYAWTMEASVWYEIVKLYPESNDQLHPLVNRENQLKQLFERGNYSNKYIKKSVMSNKGYANLPSTSPGFEDL
;
A
#
# COMPACT_ATOMS: atom_id res chain seq x y z
N MET A 1 23.16 65.86 78.16
CA MET A 1 24.22 64.87 78.45
C MET A 1 24.18 63.83 77.33
N ASP A 2 25.32 63.24 77.03
CA ASP A 2 25.82 62.88 75.69
C ASP A 2 25.46 61.44 75.19
N ARG A 3 25.78 61.19 73.92
CA ARG A 3 26.12 59.89 73.24
C ARG A 3 25.05 58.98 72.61
N LYS A 4 24.95 59.12 71.28
CA LYS A 4 25.27 58.16 70.20
C LYS A 4 24.74 56.70 70.25
N ASN A 5 24.04 56.38 69.14
CA ASN A 5 23.92 55.11 68.39
C ASN A 5 23.07 53.99 68.99
N LEU A 6 22.05 53.51 68.25
CA LEU A 6 22.11 52.21 67.57
C LEU A 6 20.86 51.92 66.70
N ASN A 7 21.12 51.73 65.41
CA ASN A 7 20.33 51.11 64.34
C ASN A 7 19.12 50.22 64.72
N LYS A 8 18.04 50.33 63.92
CA LYS A 8 17.38 49.16 63.31
C LYS A 8 16.55 49.57 62.06
N MET A 9 17.17 49.33 60.90
CA MET A 9 16.55 49.28 59.58
C MET A 9 15.55 48.12 59.55
N ILE A 10 14.28 48.38 59.25
CA ILE A 10 13.30 47.35 58.92
C ILE A 10 13.27 47.26 57.38
N CYS A 11 14.04 46.34 56.82
CA CYS A 11 13.90 45.92 55.43
C CYS A 11 12.94 44.73 55.37
N VAL A 12 11.75 44.98 54.82
CA VAL A 12 10.76 43.96 54.45
C VAL A 12 11.38 43.03 53.42
N THR A 13 11.61 41.76 53.77
CA THR A 13 12.01 40.73 52.82
C THR A 13 10.76 39.97 52.38
N MET A 14 10.37 40.13 51.11
CA MET A 14 9.35 39.30 50.47
C MET A 14 9.88 37.87 50.33
N LEU A 15 9.22 36.92 50.98
CA LEU A 15 9.37 35.48 50.73
C LEU A 15 8.60 35.14 49.44
N VAL A 16 9.31 35.04 48.32
CA VAL A 16 8.78 34.38 47.11
C VAL A 16 8.87 32.89 47.34
N VAL A 17 7.75 32.27 47.70
CA VAL A 17 7.63 30.80 47.70
C VAL A 17 7.53 30.35 46.25
N ALA A 18 8.65 29.90 45.69
CA ALA A 18 8.67 29.23 44.40
C ALA A 18 7.99 27.86 44.54
N PHE A 19 6.74 27.75 44.12
CA PHE A 19 6.09 26.47 43.87
C PHE A 19 6.80 25.80 42.68
N GLN A 20 7.78 24.95 42.97
CA GLN A 20 8.29 23.99 42.00
C GLN A 20 7.25 22.88 41.85
N LEU A 21 6.37 23.02 40.86
CA LEU A 21 5.60 21.89 40.38
C LEU A 21 6.59 20.86 39.81
N PRO A 22 6.49 19.56 40.17
CA PRO A 22 7.29 18.54 39.52
C PRO A 22 6.87 18.49 38.05
N ALA A 23 7.78 18.89 37.17
CA ALA A 23 7.67 18.60 35.75
C ALA A 23 7.73 17.08 35.61
N PHE A 24 6.57 16.43 35.54
CA PHE A 24 6.46 15.06 35.08
C PHE A 24 6.90 15.04 33.61
N SER A 25 8.20 14.88 33.39
CA SER A 25 8.73 14.39 32.13
C SER A 25 8.29 12.93 32.03
N ALA A 26 7.08 12.73 31.51
CA ALA A 26 6.67 11.44 31.02
C ALA A 26 7.64 11.09 29.89
N LYS A 27 8.71 10.35 30.21
CA LYS A 27 9.43 9.56 29.23
C LYS A 27 8.39 8.65 28.62
N LYS A 28 7.86 9.06 27.47
CA LYS A 28 7.11 8.20 26.58
C LYS A 28 8.09 7.13 26.20
N THR A 29 8.06 6.01 26.92
CA THR A 29 8.61 4.75 26.43
C THR A 29 7.81 4.51 25.15
N GLN A 30 8.34 4.98 24.02
CA GLN A 30 7.96 4.47 22.73
C GLN A 30 8.32 2.99 22.84
N GLU A 31 7.36 2.16 23.21
CA GLU A 31 7.42 0.76 22.82
C GLU A 31 7.77 0.81 21.33
N LEU A 32 8.95 0.29 21.01
CA LEU A 32 9.37 0.06 19.64
C LEU A 32 8.38 -0.99 19.13
N ILE A 33 7.23 -0.53 18.63
CA ILE A 33 6.28 -1.39 17.94
C ILE A 33 7.05 -1.93 16.75
N GLU A 34 7.47 -3.19 16.86
CA GLU A 34 8.19 -3.89 15.81
C GLU A 34 7.21 -4.09 14.65
N MET A 35 7.57 -3.55 13.50
CA MET A 35 6.79 -3.73 12.29
C MET A 35 6.95 -5.16 11.79
N PRO A 36 5.97 -5.71 11.04
CA PRO A 36 6.11 -7.04 10.44
C PRO A 36 7.43 -7.14 9.67
N LYS A 37 8.14 -8.26 9.81
CA LYS A 37 9.45 -8.47 9.16
C LYS A 37 9.40 -8.40 7.63
N THR A 38 8.21 -8.56 7.06
CA THR A 38 7.95 -8.43 5.62
C THR A 38 7.95 -6.99 5.14
N TYR A 39 7.91 -5.99 6.04
CA TYR A 39 7.92 -4.58 5.68
C TYR A 39 9.35 -4.10 5.42
N PRO A 40 9.58 -3.34 4.34
CA PRO A 40 10.86 -2.66 4.13
C PRO A 40 11.21 -1.72 5.29
N ALA A 41 12.51 -1.56 5.57
CA ALA A 41 12.98 -0.85 6.77
C ALA A 41 12.50 0.61 6.88
N LYS A 42 12.20 1.25 5.73
CA LYS A 42 11.60 2.59 5.64
C LYS A 42 10.26 2.69 6.39
N TYR A 43 9.46 1.62 6.41
CA TYR A 43 8.09 1.61 6.91
C TYR A 43 8.03 1.33 8.41
N SER A 44 8.65 2.20 9.21
CA SER A 44 8.51 2.19 10.68
C SER A 44 7.06 2.48 11.11
N ALA A 45 6.69 2.11 12.34
CA ALA A 45 5.37 2.40 12.91
C ALA A 45 5.01 3.90 12.85
N GLN A 46 5.99 4.77 13.08
CA GLN A 46 5.81 6.22 12.99
C GLN A 46 5.54 6.68 11.56
N TYR A 47 6.21 6.09 10.56
CA TYR A 47 5.99 6.41 9.16
C TYR A 47 4.63 5.90 8.68
N VAL A 48 4.25 4.66 9.04
CA VAL A 48 2.92 4.10 8.73
C VAL A 48 1.81 5.00 9.30
N LYS A 49 1.98 5.47 10.53
CA LYS A 49 1.05 6.44 11.14
C LYS A 49 0.97 7.77 10.38
N GLN A 50 2.09 8.26 9.84
CA GLN A 50 2.10 9.49 9.03
C GLN A 50 1.36 9.31 7.69
N ILE A 51 1.47 8.14 7.07
CA ILE A 51 0.81 7.89 5.78
C ILE A 51 -0.66 7.45 5.90
N THR A 52 -1.06 6.92 7.05
CA THR A 52 -2.43 6.43 7.30
C THR A 52 -3.53 7.39 6.87
N PRO A 53 -3.49 8.71 7.17
CA PRO A 53 -4.53 9.65 6.75
C PRO A 53 -4.75 9.71 5.23
N MET A 54 -3.75 9.37 4.41
CA MET A 54 -3.84 9.35 2.95
C MET A 54 -4.55 8.12 2.42
N TYR A 55 -4.52 7.00 3.16
CA TYR A 55 -4.93 5.69 2.65
C TYR A 55 -6.10 5.06 3.43
N LYS A 56 -6.44 5.55 4.63
CA LYS A 56 -7.51 4.99 5.48
C LYS A 56 -8.90 4.92 4.81
N ASP A 57 -9.14 5.69 3.76
CA ASP A 57 -10.41 5.66 3.04
C ASP A 57 -10.49 4.51 2.03
N VAL A 58 -9.39 3.82 1.73
CA VAL A 58 -9.38 2.64 0.84
C VAL A 58 -9.68 1.34 1.57
N GLY A 59 -9.39 1.22 2.87
CA GLY A 59 -9.49 -0.04 3.60
C GLY A 59 -9.09 0.13 5.06
N LYS A 60 -8.98 -0.98 5.81
CA LYS A 60 -8.59 -0.97 7.23
C LYS A 60 -7.18 -1.50 7.48
N ASP A 61 -6.67 -2.32 6.56
CA ASP A 61 -5.41 -3.05 6.74
C ASP A 61 -4.21 -2.16 6.42
N GLU A 62 -3.33 -1.94 7.40
CA GLU A 62 -2.16 -1.06 7.25
C GLU A 62 -1.18 -1.52 6.18
N ILE A 63 -1.14 -2.82 5.89
CA ILE A 63 -0.33 -3.40 4.82
C ILE A 63 -0.72 -2.85 3.44
N ILE A 64 -2.01 -2.56 3.24
CA ILE A 64 -2.50 -1.94 2.02
C ILE A 64 -2.03 -0.48 1.94
N TYR A 65 -1.96 0.23 3.06
CA TYR A 65 -1.43 1.61 3.08
C TYR A 65 0.04 1.64 2.67
N VAL A 66 0.83 0.68 3.18
CA VAL A 66 2.24 0.53 2.81
C VAL A 66 2.38 0.16 1.35
N ALA A 67 1.62 -0.83 0.86
CA ALA A 67 1.61 -1.22 -0.55
C ALA A 67 1.29 -0.02 -1.48
N LEU A 68 0.27 0.77 -1.16
CA LEU A 68 -0.07 1.97 -1.93
C LEU A 68 1.00 3.07 -1.85
N ASP A 69 1.70 3.20 -0.73
CA ASP A 69 2.81 4.14 -0.63
C ASP A 69 4.03 3.69 -1.45
N MET A 70 4.27 2.39 -1.56
CA MET A 70 5.36 1.82 -2.37
C MET A 70 5.16 2.07 -3.87
N LEU A 71 3.93 2.30 -4.33
CA LEU A 71 3.64 2.67 -5.73
C LEU A 71 4.06 4.10 -6.08
N ARG A 72 4.30 4.97 -5.10
CA ARG A 72 4.62 6.38 -5.34
C ARG A 72 5.99 6.51 -6.03
N GLY A 73 6.05 7.24 -7.15
CA GLY A 73 7.28 7.41 -7.92
C GLY A 73 7.71 6.17 -8.71
N THR A 74 6.82 5.17 -8.84
CA THR A 74 6.99 4.00 -9.71
C THR A 74 6.06 4.12 -10.92
N ASN A 75 6.17 3.22 -11.88
CA ASN A 75 5.21 3.10 -12.98
C ASN A 75 3.76 2.87 -12.50
N GLY A 76 3.59 2.36 -11.27
CA GLY A 76 2.29 2.14 -10.63
C GLY A 76 1.67 3.39 -10.00
N GLU A 77 2.26 4.58 -10.14
CA GLU A 77 1.69 5.81 -9.60
C GLU A 77 0.31 6.13 -10.22
N PHE A 78 0.09 5.77 -11.48
CA PHE A 78 -1.23 5.82 -12.10
C PHE A 78 -2.24 4.98 -11.31
N SER A 79 -1.93 3.70 -11.07
CA SER A 79 -2.78 2.77 -10.34
C SER A 79 -3.04 3.22 -8.90
N ARG A 80 -2.02 3.76 -8.23
CA ARG A 80 -2.18 4.39 -6.91
C ARG A 80 -3.20 5.52 -6.95
N ASN A 81 -3.08 6.42 -7.93
CA ASN A 81 -3.98 7.56 -8.07
C ASN A 81 -5.41 7.11 -8.42
N ALA A 82 -5.56 6.09 -9.26
CA ALA A 82 -6.84 5.46 -9.56
C ALA A 82 -7.47 4.90 -8.28
N ILE A 83 -6.74 4.13 -7.47
CA ILE A 83 -7.20 3.61 -6.19
C ILE A 83 -7.65 4.72 -5.23
N LEU A 84 -6.96 5.87 -5.23
CA LEU A 84 -7.28 7.02 -4.39
C LEU A 84 -8.45 7.88 -4.89
N GLY A 85 -9.10 7.48 -5.99
CA GLY A 85 -10.33 8.12 -6.48
C GLY A 85 -10.22 8.83 -7.82
N LYS A 86 -9.05 8.83 -8.46
CA LYS A 86 -8.93 9.25 -9.88
C LYS A 86 -9.31 8.11 -10.81
N ASN A 87 -10.50 7.55 -10.60
CA ASN A 87 -11.07 6.43 -11.35
C ASN A 87 -12.50 6.75 -11.80
N LEU A 88 -13.11 5.85 -12.58
CA LEU A 88 -14.46 6.03 -13.14
C LEU A 88 -15.57 6.25 -12.10
N SER A 89 -15.39 5.85 -10.84
CA SER A 89 -16.37 6.09 -9.77
C SER A 89 -16.21 7.45 -9.07
N GLY A 90 -15.06 8.12 -9.24
CA GLY A 90 -14.70 9.35 -8.54
C GLY A 90 -14.50 9.18 -7.03
N LYS A 91 -14.37 7.94 -6.55
CA LYS A 91 -14.28 7.58 -5.12
C LYS A 91 -13.09 6.65 -4.87
N PRO A 92 -12.49 6.68 -3.67
CA PRO A 92 -11.48 5.70 -3.29
C PRO A 92 -12.01 4.27 -3.47
N VAL A 93 -11.21 3.42 -4.12
CA VAL A 93 -11.48 1.99 -4.28
C VAL A 93 -11.45 1.33 -2.90
N LYS A 94 -12.41 0.43 -2.62
CA LYS A 94 -12.45 -0.30 -1.35
C LYS A 94 -11.69 -1.61 -1.46
N ILE A 95 -10.66 -1.78 -0.64
CA ILE A 95 -9.76 -2.92 -0.66
C ILE A 95 -10.00 -3.75 0.60
N GLU A 96 -10.27 -5.05 0.42
CA GLU A 96 -10.46 -6.00 1.52
C GLU A 96 -9.90 -7.38 1.17
N PHE A 97 -9.34 -8.07 2.17
CA PHE A 97 -9.06 -9.48 2.05
C PHE A 97 -10.34 -10.29 2.23
N ARG A 98 -10.72 -11.06 1.21
CA ARG A 98 -12.02 -11.74 1.16
C ARG A 98 -11.95 -13.06 0.42
N ASP A 99 -12.64 -14.06 0.94
CA ASP A 99 -12.83 -15.33 0.24
C ASP A 99 -13.54 -15.09 -1.10
N LEU A 100 -12.78 -15.26 -2.19
CA LEU A 100 -13.25 -15.02 -3.55
C LEU A 100 -14.16 -16.16 -4.04
N GLY A 101 -13.94 -17.39 -3.55
CA GLY A 101 -14.78 -18.54 -3.86
C GLY A 101 -16.21 -18.39 -3.33
N ALA A 102 -16.38 -17.65 -2.24
CA ALA A 102 -17.69 -17.28 -1.70
C ALA A 102 -18.44 -16.24 -2.55
N ILE A 103 -17.77 -15.54 -3.47
CA ILE A 103 -18.41 -14.66 -4.47
C ILE A 103 -18.85 -15.49 -5.66
N ASN A 104 -17.92 -16.26 -6.22
CA ASN A 104 -18.15 -17.27 -7.25
C ASN A 104 -17.04 -18.32 -7.13
N SER A 105 -17.40 -19.61 -7.16
CA SER A 105 -16.44 -20.72 -7.05
C SER A 105 -15.34 -20.69 -8.12
N GLU A 106 -15.59 -20.07 -9.28
CA GLU A 106 -14.59 -19.90 -10.35
C GLU A 106 -13.44 -18.97 -9.94
N TYR A 107 -13.65 -18.08 -8.97
CA TYR A 107 -12.64 -17.14 -8.48
C TYR A 107 -11.85 -17.66 -7.27
N ALA A 108 -12.14 -18.87 -6.78
CA ALA A 108 -11.53 -19.42 -5.57
C ALA A 108 -9.99 -19.39 -5.60
N GLU A 109 -9.41 -19.61 -6.79
CA GLU A 109 -7.97 -19.66 -7.00
C GLU A 109 -7.34 -18.34 -7.48
N PHE A 110 -8.15 -17.29 -7.66
CA PHE A 110 -7.64 -15.99 -8.10
C PHE A 110 -6.86 -15.34 -6.95
N ASP A 111 -5.85 -14.54 -7.30
CA ASP A 111 -5.05 -13.80 -6.32
C ASP A 111 -5.77 -12.53 -5.85
N ALA A 112 -6.45 -11.86 -6.78
CA ALA A 112 -7.34 -10.75 -6.51
C ALA A 112 -8.45 -10.66 -7.58
N LEU A 113 -9.40 -9.76 -7.34
CA LEU A 113 -10.52 -9.49 -8.21
C LEU A 113 -10.95 -8.02 -8.09
N GLY A 114 -10.86 -7.28 -9.18
CA GLY A 114 -11.58 -6.02 -9.39
C GLY A 114 -13.10 -6.25 -9.43
N TRP A 115 -13.86 -5.48 -8.65
CA TRP A 115 -15.30 -5.65 -8.55
C TRP A 115 -16.04 -4.31 -8.52
N LYS A 116 -17.09 -4.18 -9.33
CA LYS A 116 -17.95 -3.00 -9.34
C LYS A 116 -19.30 -3.31 -8.73
N LYS A 117 -19.70 -2.53 -7.72
CA LYS A 117 -21.05 -2.59 -7.14
C LYS A 117 -21.66 -1.19 -7.14
N LYS A 118 -22.63 -0.96 -8.02
CA LYS A 118 -23.22 0.37 -8.28
C LYS A 118 -22.09 1.35 -8.65
N ASN A 119 -22.00 2.49 -7.97
CA ASN A 119 -20.97 3.52 -8.18
C ASN A 119 -19.82 3.41 -7.18
N GLN A 120 -19.40 2.19 -6.83
CA GLN A 120 -18.26 1.93 -5.96
C GLN A 120 -17.44 0.79 -6.55
N LEU A 121 -16.14 1.01 -6.67
CA LEU A 121 -15.16 0.00 -7.04
C LEU A 121 -14.56 -0.64 -5.80
N TYR A 122 -14.24 -1.92 -5.95
CA TYR A 122 -13.64 -2.75 -4.94
C TYR A 122 -12.46 -3.52 -5.55
N ILE A 123 -11.46 -3.82 -4.74
CA ILE A 123 -10.46 -4.85 -5.03
C ILE A 123 -10.53 -5.85 -3.89
N TYR A 124 -10.86 -7.08 -4.22
CA TYR A 124 -10.87 -8.18 -3.27
C TYR A 124 -9.59 -8.98 -3.42
N ILE A 125 -8.85 -9.17 -2.34
CA ILE A 125 -7.59 -9.93 -2.35
C ILE A 125 -7.83 -11.26 -1.65
N ASN A 126 -7.32 -12.35 -2.22
CA ASN A 126 -7.42 -13.66 -1.61
C ASN A 126 -6.75 -13.65 -0.21
N PRO A 127 -7.40 -14.15 0.86
CA PRO A 127 -6.86 -14.10 2.21
C PRO A 127 -5.53 -14.85 2.37
N ARG A 128 -5.18 -15.75 1.44
CA ARG A 128 -3.88 -16.44 1.39
C ARG A 128 -2.68 -15.50 1.23
N HIS A 129 -2.92 -14.22 0.90
CA HIS A 129 -1.89 -13.21 0.69
C HIS A 129 -1.82 -12.17 1.82
N LYS A 130 -2.47 -12.40 2.96
CA LYS A 130 -2.48 -11.45 4.10
C LYS A 130 -1.11 -11.19 4.70
N ASP A 131 -0.21 -12.16 4.60
CA ASP A 131 1.17 -12.13 5.09
C ASP A 131 2.20 -11.91 3.96
N ALA A 132 1.74 -11.64 2.73
CA ALA A 132 2.60 -11.28 1.62
C ALA A 132 3.41 -10.02 1.94
N PRO A 133 4.64 -9.87 1.43
CA PRO A 133 5.33 -8.59 1.47
C PRO A 133 4.50 -7.49 0.80
N PRO A 134 4.42 -6.27 1.39
CA PRO A 134 3.62 -5.19 0.84
C PRO A 134 4.06 -4.78 -0.57
N GLY A 135 5.32 -5.01 -0.94
CA GLY A 135 5.80 -4.79 -2.30
C GLY A 135 5.14 -5.72 -3.33
N ALA A 136 4.88 -6.98 -2.98
CA ALA A 136 4.17 -7.90 -3.87
C ALA A 136 2.68 -7.52 -3.98
N LEU A 137 2.07 -7.12 -2.86
CA LEU A 137 0.71 -6.57 -2.87
C LEU A 137 0.61 -5.28 -3.68
N ALA A 138 1.63 -4.43 -3.68
CA ALA A 138 1.65 -3.21 -4.49
C ALA A 138 1.63 -3.54 -5.99
N ALA A 139 2.42 -4.52 -6.44
CA ALA A 139 2.38 -5.00 -7.82
C ALA A 139 0.98 -5.54 -8.19
N LEU A 140 0.40 -6.40 -7.34
CA LEU A 140 -0.96 -6.91 -7.52
C LEU A 140 -2.02 -5.80 -7.57
N LEU A 141 -1.95 -4.82 -6.66
CA LEU A 141 -2.86 -3.68 -6.67
C LEU A 141 -2.69 -2.80 -7.91
N SER A 142 -1.48 -2.74 -8.49
CA SER A 142 -1.23 -1.97 -9.70
C SER A 142 -1.95 -2.53 -10.93
N HIS A 143 -2.09 -3.86 -10.98
CA HIS A 143 -2.91 -4.59 -11.93
C HIS A 143 -4.39 -4.27 -11.74
N GLU A 144 -4.92 -4.57 -10.55
CA GLU A 144 -6.36 -4.54 -10.29
C GLU A 144 -6.95 -3.12 -10.41
N ALA A 145 -6.14 -2.08 -10.24
CA ALA A 145 -6.57 -0.70 -10.42
C ALA A 145 -6.96 -0.34 -11.87
N LEU A 146 -6.59 -1.17 -12.85
CA LEU A 146 -6.90 -0.97 -14.25
C LEU A 146 -8.33 -1.41 -14.60
N HIS A 147 -8.85 -2.40 -13.87
CA HIS A 147 -10.22 -2.91 -14.04
C HIS A 147 -11.23 -2.00 -13.34
N GLN A 148 -11.68 -0.96 -14.04
CA GLN A 148 -12.56 0.10 -13.47
C GLN A 148 -14.02 -0.01 -13.87
N ASP A 149 -14.37 -0.96 -14.74
CA ASP A 149 -15.73 -1.19 -15.18
C ASP A 149 -16.09 -2.69 -15.23
N GLU A 150 -17.08 -3.06 -16.02
CA GLU A 150 -17.60 -4.43 -16.13
C GLU A 150 -17.07 -5.19 -17.34
N TYR A 151 -16.26 -4.53 -18.17
CA TYR A 151 -15.58 -5.14 -19.29
C TYR A 151 -14.25 -5.71 -18.85
N ASN A 152 -13.82 -6.75 -19.55
CA ASN A 152 -12.48 -7.28 -19.44
C ASN A 152 -12.11 -7.89 -20.80
N SER A 153 -10.84 -7.84 -21.18
CA SER A 153 -10.36 -8.36 -22.44
C SER A 153 -8.93 -8.89 -22.35
N LEU A 154 -8.52 -9.66 -23.36
CA LEU A 154 -7.14 -10.15 -23.45
C LEU A 154 -6.13 -9.00 -23.58
N ALA A 155 -6.49 -7.90 -24.24
CA ALA A 155 -5.65 -6.70 -24.34
C ALA A 155 -5.50 -6.01 -22.98
N GLU A 156 -6.60 -5.89 -22.24
CA GLU A 156 -6.63 -5.30 -20.90
C GLU A 156 -5.81 -6.13 -19.90
N GLU A 157 -6.01 -7.44 -19.83
CA GLU A 157 -5.20 -8.36 -19.00
C GLU A 157 -3.72 -8.32 -19.41
N THR A 158 -3.41 -8.24 -20.71
CA THR A 158 -2.01 -8.09 -21.17
C THR A 158 -1.39 -6.81 -20.65
N TYR A 159 -2.13 -5.71 -20.68
CA TYR A 159 -1.66 -4.42 -20.16
C TYR A 159 -1.50 -4.47 -18.64
N ALA A 160 -2.47 -5.06 -17.93
CA ALA A 160 -2.46 -5.18 -16.47
C ALA A 160 -1.32 -6.05 -15.94
N TRP A 161 -1.11 -7.24 -16.52
CA TRP A 161 0.03 -8.09 -16.19
C TRP A 161 1.37 -7.42 -16.51
N THR A 162 1.42 -6.59 -17.55
CA THR A 162 2.64 -5.84 -17.90
C THR A 162 2.90 -4.71 -16.90
N MET A 163 1.86 -3.98 -16.47
CA MET A 163 1.97 -2.98 -15.41
C MET A 163 2.48 -3.61 -14.13
N GLU A 164 1.89 -4.73 -13.73
CA GLU A 164 2.27 -5.51 -12.55
C GLU A 164 3.73 -5.94 -12.58
N ALA A 165 4.18 -6.54 -13.68
CA ALA A 165 5.57 -6.97 -13.85
C ALA A 165 6.55 -5.78 -13.78
N SER A 166 6.18 -4.65 -14.38
CA SER A 166 6.97 -3.42 -14.41
C SER A 166 7.10 -2.81 -13.01
N VAL A 167 5.98 -2.73 -12.26
CA VAL A 167 5.95 -2.26 -10.88
C VAL A 167 6.76 -3.17 -9.97
N TRP A 168 6.59 -4.50 -10.08
CA TRP A 168 7.38 -5.43 -9.28
C TRP A 168 8.88 -5.29 -9.54
N TYR A 169 9.28 -5.14 -10.81
CA TYR A 169 10.67 -4.90 -11.21
C TYR A 169 11.27 -3.65 -10.55
N GLU A 170 10.51 -2.55 -10.46
CA GLU A 170 10.96 -1.33 -9.77
C GLU A 170 10.98 -1.50 -8.25
N ILE A 171 9.97 -2.15 -7.68
CA ILE A 171 9.87 -2.40 -6.24
C ILE A 171 11.06 -3.21 -5.73
N VAL A 172 11.44 -4.31 -6.39
CA VAL A 172 12.59 -5.11 -5.94
C VAL A 172 13.94 -4.41 -6.11
N LYS A 173 14.01 -3.36 -6.93
CA LYS A 173 15.19 -2.48 -7.01
C LYS A 173 15.23 -1.48 -5.86
N LEU A 174 14.08 -0.90 -5.51
CA LEU A 174 13.97 0.10 -4.45
C LEU A 174 13.98 -0.54 -3.04
N TYR A 175 13.41 -1.73 -2.91
CA TYR A 175 13.22 -2.47 -1.68
C TYR A 175 13.57 -3.96 -1.89
N PRO A 176 14.86 -4.32 -2.07
CA PRO A 176 15.27 -5.69 -2.35
C PRO A 176 14.79 -6.72 -1.33
N GLU A 177 14.61 -6.31 -0.08
CA GLU A 177 14.07 -7.14 1.00
C GLU A 177 12.62 -7.62 0.76
N SER A 178 11.89 -6.97 -0.15
CA SER A 178 10.52 -7.39 -0.53
C SER A 178 10.53 -8.73 -1.29
N ASN A 179 11.66 -9.13 -1.87
CA ASN A 179 11.80 -10.34 -2.68
C ASN A 179 11.99 -11.60 -1.82
N ASP A 180 11.09 -11.81 -0.85
CA ASP A 180 11.04 -13.02 -0.04
C ASP A 180 10.35 -14.17 -0.80
N GLN A 181 11.14 -15.04 -1.41
CA GLN A 181 10.68 -16.15 -2.25
C GLN A 181 9.91 -17.25 -1.48
N LEU A 182 9.75 -17.12 -0.17
CA LEU A 182 8.94 -18.05 0.63
C LEU A 182 7.44 -17.86 0.38
N HIS A 183 7.00 -16.66 -0.02
CA HIS A 183 5.58 -16.36 -0.21
C HIS A 183 5.10 -16.64 -1.65
N PRO A 184 3.97 -17.35 -1.87
CA PRO A 184 3.46 -17.67 -3.21
C PRO A 184 3.27 -16.46 -4.13
N LEU A 185 2.75 -15.35 -3.60
CA LEU A 185 2.59 -14.12 -4.39
C LEU A 185 3.93 -13.59 -4.93
N VAL A 186 4.99 -13.58 -4.11
CA VAL A 186 6.33 -13.15 -4.56
C VAL A 186 6.85 -14.03 -5.69
N ASN A 187 6.57 -15.33 -5.64
CA ASN A 187 6.95 -16.25 -6.70
C ASN A 187 6.19 -15.98 -8.00
N ARG A 188 4.88 -15.67 -7.94
CA ARG A 188 4.10 -15.19 -9.09
C ARG A 188 4.67 -13.89 -9.66
N GLU A 189 4.94 -12.89 -8.81
CA GLU A 189 5.51 -11.62 -9.25
C GLU A 189 6.88 -11.81 -9.93
N ASN A 190 7.72 -12.69 -9.39
CA ASN A 190 9.00 -13.02 -9.99
C ASN A 190 8.86 -13.71 -11.36
N GLN A 191 7.84 -14.56 -11.55
CA GLN A 191 7.56 -15.14 -12.86
C GLN A 191 7.16 -14.06 -13.88
N LEU A 192 6.28 -13.14 -13.51
CA LEU A 192 5.89 -12.01 -14.37
C LEU A 192 7.09 -11.13 -14.72
N LYS A 193 7.90 -10.76 -13.74
CA LYS A 193 9.15 -10.02 -13.95
C LYS A 193 10.11 -10.74 -14.91
N GLN A 194 10.27 -12.06 -14.78
CA GLN A 194 11.12 -12.83 -15.71
C GLN A 194 10.60 -12.76 -17.15
N LEU A 195 9.27 -12.84 -17.35
CA LEU A 195 8.66 -12.70 -18.68
C LEU A 195 8.89 -11.29 -19.24
N PHE A 196 8.77 -10.27 -18.40
CA PHE A 196 9.02 -8.87 -18.75
C PHE A 196 10.47 -8.62 -19.17
N GLU A 197 11.43 -9.07 -18.35
CA GLU A 197 12.87 -8.95 -18.63
C GLU A 197 13.27 -9.71 -19.90
N ARG A 198 12.80 -10.96 -20.07
CA ARG A 198 13.03 -11.74 -21.30
C ARG A 198 12.41 -11.08 -22.52
N GLY A 199 11.31 -10.35 -22.34
CA GLY A 199 10.64 -9.55 -23.35
C GLY A 199 11.37 -8.26 -23.71
N ASN A 200 12.57 -8.02 -23.15
CA ASN A 200 13.27 -6.74 -23.24
C ASN A 200 12.39 -5.58 -22.73
N TYR A 201 11.75 -5.78 -21.57
CA TYR A 201 10.86 -4.82 -20.93
C TYR A 201 9.64 -4.45 -21.78
N SER A 202 9.11 -5.42 -22.52
CA SER A 202 7.87 -5.30 -23.31
C SER A 202 6.87 -6.40 -22.92
N ASN A 203 5.63 -6.27 -23.38
CA ASN A 203 4.56 -7.25 -23.14
C ASN A 203 4.71 -8.57 -23.94
N LYS A 204 5.77 -8.74 -24.75
CA LYS A 204 5.89 -9.84 -25.74
C LYS A 204 5.62 -11.25 -25.18
N TYR A 205 6.17 -11.59 -24.01
CA TYR A 205 5.96 -12.91 -23.39
C TYR A 205 4.80 -12.92 -22.38
N ILE A 206 4.44 -11.76 -21.84
CA ILE A 206 3.27 -11.60 -20.99
C ILE A 206 2.00 -11.83 -21.81
N LYS A 207 1.88 -11.20 -22.98
CA LYS A 207 0.77 -11.40 -23.93
C LYS A 207 0.57 -12.87 -24.26
N LYS A 208 1.65 -13.62 -24.51
CA LYS A 208 1.58 -15.07 -24.74
C LYS A 208 1.04 -15.84 -23.54
N SER A 209 1.43 -15.44 -22.33
CA SER A 209 0.98 -16.07 -21.09
C SER A 209 -0.50 -15.78 -20.84
N VAL A 210 -0.95 -14.54 -21.04
CA VAL A 210 -2.37 -14.14 -20.98
C VAL A 210 -3.20 -14.91 -22.00
N MET A 211 -2.77 -14.96 -23.27
CA MET A 211 -3.49 -15.68 -24.33
C MET A 211 -3.58 -17.21 -24.11
N SER A 212 -2.69 -17.78 -23.30
CA SER A 212 -2.71 -19.22 -22.97
C SER A 212 -3.33 -19.53 -21.61
N ASN A 213 -3.72 -18.50 -20.84
CA ASN A 213 -4.37 -18.67 -19.56
C ASN A 213 -5.81 -19.14 -19.75
N LYS A 214 -6.12 -20.33 -19.25
CA LYS A 214 -7.47 -20.93 -19.35
C LYS A 214 -8.54 -20.09 -18.66
N GLY A 215 -8.19 -19.32 -17.63
CA GLY A 215 -9.11 -18.40 -16.96
C GLY A 215 -9.60 -17.26 -17.86
N TYR A 216 -8.86 -16.95 -18.94
CA TYR A 216 -9.19 -15.89 -19.88
C TYR A 216 -9.68 -16.39 -21.23
N ALA A 217 -9.90 -17.70 -21.38
CA ALA A 217 -10.21 -18.32 -22.68
C ALA A 217 -11.49 -17.77 -23.35
N ASN A 218 -12.41 -17.20 -22.57
CA ASN A 218 -13.68 -16.65 -23.05
C ASN A 218 -13.70 -15.11 -23.10
N LEU A 219 -12.58 -14.43 -22.80
CA LEU A 219 -12.52 -12.98 -22.88
C LEU A 219 -12.47 -12.51 -24.34
N PRO A 220 -13.14 -11.38 -24.68
CA PRO A 220 -12.96 -10.75 -25.98
C PRO A 220 -11.51 -10.28 -26.17
N SER A 221 -11.13 -10.04 -27.42
CA SER A 221 -9.78 -9.55 -27.75
C SER A 221 -9.49 -8.18 -27.13
N THR A 222 -10.47 -7.27 -27.15
CA THR A 222 -10.36 -5.89 -26.67
C THR A 222 -11.59 -5.49 -25.85
N SER A 223 -11.42 -4.46 -25.02
CA SER A 223 -12.43 -3.80 -24.19
C SER A 223 -12.29 -2.28 -24.36
N PRO A 224 -13.30 -1.48 -23.97
CA PRO A 224 -13.23 -0.02 -24.05
C PRO A 224 -11.99 0.57 -23.38
N GLY A 225 -11.22 1.38 -24.10
CA GLY A 225 -9.97 1.97 -23.62
C GLY A 225 -8.72 1.11 -23.84
N PHE A 226 -8.87 -0.10 -24.38
CA PHE A 226 -7.79 -1.05 -24.67
C PHE A 226 -7.82 -1.53 -26.14
N GLU A 227 -8.42 -0.75 -27.05
CA GLU A 227 -8.61 -1.14 -28.45
C GLU A 227 -7.31 -1.15 -29.28
N ASP A 228 -6.32 -0.33 -28.91
CA ASP A 228 -5.09 -0.10 -29.69
C ASP A 228 -3.86 -0.89 -29.17
N LEU A 229 -4.05 -1.93 -28.35
CA LEU A 229 -2.99 -2.66 -27.61
C LEU A 229 -2.63 -4.07 -28.14
#